data_AF-A0A4P6UYD0-F1
#
_entry.id   AF-A0A4P6UYD0-F1
#
_cell.length_a   1.000
_cell.length_b   1.000
_cell.length_c   1.000
_cell.angle_alpha   90.00
_cell.angle_beta   90.00
_cell.angle_gamma   90.00
#
_symmetry.space_group_name_H-M   'P 1'
#
loop_
_entity.id
_entity.type
_entity.pdbx_description
1 polymer ?
#
loop_
_entity_poly.entity_id
_entity_poly.type
_entity_poly.pdbx_seq_one_letter_code
_entity_poly.pdbx_strand_id
1 'polypeptide(L)'
;MTVFESNHASHARPQAVTLARRLTDAAARWLDARRALAAERRRQRLNRQAFRALLGKEDWVYRDMGTTKADVEWAAGLPLEVNASRELDRLRDRAQMGR
;
A
#
# COMPACT_ATOMS: atom_id res chain seq x y z
N MET A 1 -27.83 -68.56 -4.93
CA MET A 1 -27.42 -67.76 -3.77
C MET A 1 -26.16 -67.01 -4.16
N THR A 2 -26.30 -65.79 -4.69
CA THR A 2 -25.16 -64.92 -5.05
C THR A 2 -25.40 -63.57 -4.37
N VAL A 3 -24.49 -63.27 -3.44
CA VAL A 3 -24.47 -62.05 -2.63
C VAL A 3 -24.08 -60.88 -3.53
N PHE A 4 -24.95 -59.88 -3.63
CA PHE A 4 -24.68 -58.61 -4.28
C PHE A 4 -23.98 -57.71 -3.24
N GLU A 5 -22.65 -57.68 -3.26
CA GLU A 5 -21.89 -56.82 -2.36
C GLU A 5 -21.77 -55.43 -3.00
N SER A 6 -22.65 -54.53 -2.58
CA SER A 6 -22.70 -53.14 -3.04
C SER A 6 -21.51 -52.35 -2.50
N ASN A 7 -20.42 -52.29 -3.28
CA ASN A 7 -19.30 -51.40 -3.02
C ASN A 7 -19.65 -49.97 -3.47
N HIS A 8 -20.37 -49.22 -2.63
CA HIS A 8 -20.57 -47.77 -2.79
C HIS A 8 -19.65 -47.00 -1.84
N ALA A 9 -18.34 -47.19 -1.99
CA ALA A 9 -17.35 -46.42 -1.25
C ALA A 9 -16.87 -45.18 -2.04
N SER A 10 -17.16 -44.01 -1.49
CA SER A 10 -16.19 -42.91 -1.38
C SER A 10 -15.84 -42.04 -2.60
N HIS A 11 -16.82 -41.40 -3.26
CA HIS A 11 -16.54 -40.29 -4.18
C HIS A 11 -16.99 -38.89 -3.71
N ALA A 12 -17.64 -38.77 -2.55
CA ALA A 12 -18.24 -37.50 -2.11
C ALA A 12 -17.26 -36.52 -1.40
N ARG A 13 -15.99 -36.89 -1.15
CA ARG A 13 -15.06 -36.10 -0.32
C ARG A 13 -14.00 -35.19 -0.98
N PRO A 14 -13.70 -35.21 -2.30
CA PRO A 14 -12.62 -34.38 -2.84
C PRO A 14 -13.02 -32.92 -3.13
N GLN A 15 -14.31 -32.64 -3.38
CA GLN A 15 -14.77 -31.32 -3.82
C GLN A 15 -14.91 -30.31 -2.66
N ALA A 16 -15.35 -30.77 -1.48
CA ALA A 16 -15.50 -29.90 -0.31
C ALA A 16 -14.15 -29.34 0.17
N VAL A 17 -13.09 -30.15 0.12
CA VAL A 17 -11.72 -29.76 0.53
C VAL A 17 -11.15 -28.71 -0.43
N THR A 18 -11.44 -28.81 -1.73
CA THR A 18 -10.96 -27.85 -2.74
C THR A 18 -11.67 -26.51 -2.63
N LEU A 19 -12.98 -26.50 -2.36
CA LEU A 19 -13.73 -25.26 -2.13
C LEU A 19 -13.24 -24.54 -0.87
N ALA A 20 -13.14 -25.25 0.26
CA ALA A 20 -12.67 -24.69 1.52
C ALA A 20 -11.29 -24.05 1.36
N ARG A 21 -10.36 -24.73 0.68
CA ARG A 21 -9.03 -24.21 0.40
C ARG A 21 -9.03 -22.95 -0.47
N ARG A 22 -9.88 -22.89 -1.50
CA ARG A 22 -10.00 -21.68 -2.34
C ARG A 22 -10.55 -20.49 -1.55
N LEU A 23 -11.49 -20.73 -0.65
CA LEU A 23 -12.04 -19.68 0.22
C LEU A 23 -10.99 -19.19 1.22
N THR A 24 -10.20 -20.08 1.83
CA THR A 24 -9.11 -19.67 2.73
C THR A 24 -8.03 -18.90 1.98
N ASP A 25 -7.67 -19.32 0.77
CA ASP A 25 -6.68 -18.62 -0.07
C ASP A 25 -7.19 -17.23 -0.47
N ALA A 26 -8.46 -17.11 -0.82
CA ALA A 26 -9.08 -15.83 -1.14
C ALA A 26 -9.15 -14.89 0.08
N ALA A 27 -9.51 -15.43 1.25
CA ALA A 27 -9.54 -14.67 2.50
C ALA A 27 -8.15 -14.19 2.91
N ALA A 28 -7.12 -15.03 2.78
CA ALA A 28 -5.73 -14.67 3.05
C ALA A 28 -5.28 -13.51 2.15
N ARG A 29 -5.51 -13.61 0.83
CA ARG A 29 -5.16 -12.55 -0.13
C ARG A 29 -5.87 -11.23 0.18
N TRP A 30 -7.14 -11.29 0.58
CA TRP A 30 -7.90 -10.09 0.95
C TRP A 30 -7.32 -9.43 2.21
N LEU A 31 -6.97 -10.22 3.23
CA LEU A 31 -6.32 -9.71 4.44
C LEU A 31 -4.97 -9.06 4.12
N ASP A 32 -4.17 -9.67 3.25
CA ASP A 32 -2.87 -9.13 2.86
C ASP A 32 -3.02 -7.84 2.06
N ALA A 33 -3.99 -7.75 1.14
CA ALA A 33 -4.31 -6.51 0.44
C ALA A 33 -4.73 -5.39 1.41
N ARG A 34 -5.52 -5.72 2.43
CA ARG A 34 -5.94 -4.75 3.46
C ARG A 34 -4.77 -4.28 4.33
N ARG A 35 -3.86 -5.18 4.69
CA ARG A 35 -2.62 -4.84 5.40
C ARG A 35 -1.72 -3.94 4.56
N ALA A 36 -1.53 -4.25 3.28
CA ALA A 36 -0.75 -3.43 2.36
C ALA A 36 -1.33 -2.01 2.24
N LEU A 37 -2.65 -1.88 2.09
CA LEU A 37 -3.32 -0.58 2.05
C LEU A 37 -3.15 0.21 3.35
N ALA A 38 -3.25 -0.46 4.50
CA ALA A 38 -3.06 0.17 5.81
C ALA A 38 -1.61 0.64 6.01
N ALA A 39 -0.64 -0.18 5.59
CA ALA A 39 0.79 0.15 5.63
C ALA A 39 1.10 1.37 4.75
N GLU A 40 0.54 1.43 3.54
CA GLU A 40 0.71 2.58 2.65
C GLU A 40 0.12 3.86 3.26
N ARG A 41 -1.10 3.80 3.81
CA ARG A 41 -1.68 4.94 4.53
C ARG A 41 -0.85 5.39 5.72
N ARG A 42 -0.25 4.44 6.46
CA ARG A 42 0.66 4.76 7.57
C ARG A 42 1.91 5.48 7.05
N ARG A 43 2.49 5.00 5.94
CA ARG A 43 3.65 5.62 5.30
C ARG A 43 3.35 7.04 4.83
N GLN A 44 2.20 7.25 4.17
CA GLN A 44 1.74 8.57 3.74
C GLN A 44 1.59 9.54 4.92
N ARG A 45 1.04 9.08 6.05
CA ARG A 45 0.93 9.88 7.29
C ARG A 45 2.31 10.27 7.85
N LEU A 46 3.25 9.34 7.90
CA LEU A 46 4.61 9.61 8.38
C LEU A 46 5.35 10.59 7.48
N ASN A 47 5.22 10.44 6.15
CA ASN A 47 5.80 11.37 5.18
C ASN A 47 5.24 12.78 5.40
N ARG A 48 3.91 12.90 5.52
CA ARG A 48 3.27 14.20 5.81
C ARG A 48 3.75 14.79 7.14
N GLN A 49 3.92 13.97 8.17
CA GLN A 49 4.43 14.42 9.47
C GLN A 49 5.87 14.94 9.35
N ALA A 50 6.72 14.29 8.54
CA ALA A 50 8.07 14.75 8.27
C ALA A 50 8.06 16.13 7.59
N PHE A 51 7.23 16.35 6.56
CA PHE A 51 7.09 17.68 5.94
C PHE A 51 6.57 18.74 6.89
N ARG A 52 5.62 18.39 7.76
CA ARG A 52 5.12 19.30 8.79
C ARG A 52 6.21 19.70 9.80
N ALA A 53 7.10 18.77 10.16
CA ALA A 53 8.23 19.07 11.04
C ALA A 53 9.28 19.99 10.39
N LEU A 54 9.28 20.09 9.07
CA LEU A 54 10.13 21.02 8.32
C LEU A 54 9.52 22.42 8.20
N LEU A 55 8.24 22.62 8.52
CA LEU A 55 7.62 23.95 8.46
C LEU A 55 8.27 24.89 9.49
N GLY A 56 8.63 26.10 9.04
CA GLY A 56 9.25 27.11 9.90
C GLY A 56 10.71 26.84 10.26
N LYS A 57 11.38 25.90 9.58
CA LYS A 57 12.84 25.77 9.64
C LYS A 57 13.51 26.90 8.87
N GLU A 58 14.77 27.15 9.21
CA GLU A 58 15.61 28.16 8.55
C GLU A 58 15.85 27.81 7.07
N ASP A 59 15.99 28.84 6.23
CA ASP A 59 16.11 28.68 4.78
C ASP A 59 17.32 27.85 4.33
N TRP A 60 18.38 27.79 5.14
CA TRP A 60 19.55 26.96 4.85
C TRP A 60 19.23 25.46 4.94
N VAL A 61 18.27 25.06 5.80
CA VAL A 61 17.84 23.67 5.96
C VAL A 61 17.17 23.17 4.68
N TYR A 62 16.31 23.99 4.07
CA TYR A 62 15.68 23.64 2.79
C TYR A 62 16.71 23.52 1.66
N ARG A 63 17.68 24.44 1.61
CA ARG A 63 18.77 24.42 0.61
C ARG A 63 19.64 23.17 0.72
N ASP A 64 19.99 22.73 1.93
CA ASP A 64 20.78 21.52 2.16
C ASP A 64 20.06 20.26 1.65
N MET A 65 18.73 20.21 1.82
CA MET A 65 17.88 19.14 1.27
C MET A 65 17.60 19.28 -0.24
N GLY A 66 18.07 20.35 -0.89
CA GLY A 66 17.79 20.63 -2.30
C GLY A 66 16.32 20.91 -2.59
N THR A 67 15.56 21.41 -1.61
CA THR A 67 14.15 21.77 -1.73
C THR A 67 13.93 23.25 -1.41
N THR A 68 12.74 23.79 -1.71
CA THR A 68 12.37 25.15 -1.31
C THR A 68 11.34 25.13 -0.19
N LYS A 69 11.28 26.22 0.57
CA LYS A 69 10.24 26.42 1.58
C LYS A 69 8.83 26.27 0.98
N ALA A 70 8.62 26.82 -0.21
CA ALA A 70 7.35 26.74 -0.93
C ALA A 70 6.96 25.29 -1.25
N ASP A 71 7.93 24.46 -1.69
CA ASP A 71 7.65 23.05 -1.98
C ASP A 71 7.28 22.26 -0.71
N VAL A 72 7.95 22.55 0.41
CA VAL A 72 7.66 21.92 1.71
C VAL A 72 6.29 22.34 2.24
N GLU A 73 5.94 23.63 2.14
CA GLU A 73 4.62 24.16 2.52
C GLU A 73 3.50 23.54 1.68
N TRP A 74 3.70 23.47 0.37
CA TRP A 74 2.80 22.79 -0.55
C TRP A 74 2.65 21.31 -0.20
N ALA A 75 3.76 20.59 -0.02
CA ALA A 75 3.76 19.16 0.30
C ALA A 75 3.09 18.85 1.66
N ALA A 76 3.24 19.71 2.66
CA ALA A 76 2.58 19.57 3.97
C ALA A 76 1.05 19.74 3.89
N GLY A 77 0.57 20.50 2.89
CA GLY A 77 -0.83 20.75 2.61
C GLY A 77 -1.57 19.60 1.91
N LEU A 78 -0.84 18.64 1.31
CA LEU A 78 -1.45 17.59 0.49
C LEU A 78 -2.43 16.67 1.27
N PRO A 79 -3.48 16.16 0.60
CA PRO A 79 -4.35 15.10 1.14
C PRO A 79 -3.56 13.85 1.52
N LEU A 80 -4.04 13.08 2.49
CA LEU A 80 -3.33 11.89 2.96
C LEU A 80 -3.25 10.79 1.88
N GLU A 81 -4.19 10.79 0.95
CA GLU A 81 -4.24 9.88 -0.19
C GLU A 81 -3.10 10.12 -1.18
N VAL A 82 -2.45 11.28 -1.11
CA VAL A 82 -1.37 11.70 -2.00
C VAL A 82 -0.02 11.54 -1.28
N ASN A 83 0.91 10.84 -1.92
CA ASN A 83 2.26 10.69 -1.38
C ASN A 83 3.06 11.97 -1.63
N ALA A 84 3.16 12.80 -0.59
CA ALA A 84 3.83 14.11 -0.65
C ALA A 84 5.27 14.04 -1.17
N SER A 85 6.04 13.01 -0.79
CA SER A 85 7.42 12.83 -1.26
C SER A 85 7.47 12.60 -2.77
N ARG A 86 6.57 11.76 -3.28
CA ARG A 86 6.51 11.44 -4.72
C ARG A 86 6.09 12.64 -5.56
N GLU A 87 5.20 13.48 -5.05
CA GLU A 87 4.81 14.71 -5.75
C GLU A 87 5.95 15.74 -5.79
N LEU A 88 6.73 15.83 -4.71
CA LEU A 88 7.94 16.65 -4.65
C LEU A 88 9.00 16.20 -5.66
N ASP A 89 9.22 14.89 -5.77
CA ASP A 89 10.12 14.33 -6.80
C ASP A 89 9.66 14.73 -8.21
N ARG A 90 8.36 14.67 -8.50
CA ARG A 90 7.82 15.10 -9.81
C ARG A 90 8.03 16.59 -10.08
N LEU A 91 7.87 17.44 -9.07
CA LEU A 91 8.15 18.88 -9.21
C LEU A 91 9.63 19.11 -9.52
N ARG A 92 10.52 18.40 -8.81
CA ARG A 92 11.96 18.46 -9.06
C ARG A 92 12.31 18.01 -10.48
N ASP A 93 11.78 16.89 -10.91
CA ASP A 93 12.04 16.34 -12.26
C ASP A 93 11.57 17.32 -13.35
N ARG A 94 10.40 17.95 -13.18
CA ARG A 94 9.92 19.01 -14.08
C ARG A 94 10.82 20.24 -14.09
N ALA A 95 11.31 20.67 -12.93
CA ALA A 95 12.22 21.81 -12.82
C ALA A 95 13.62 21.54 -13.40
N GLN A 96 14.03 20.27 -13.48
CA GLN A 96 15.28 19.85 -14.09
C GLN A 96 15.18 19.73 -15.62
N MET A 97 14.04 19.27 -16.16
CA MET A 97 13.84 19.15 -17.62
C MET A 97 13.64 20.49 -18.34
N GLY A 98 13.27 21.56 -17.62
CA GLY A 98 13.12 22.90 -18.18
C GLY A 98 14.40 23.74 -18.20
N ARG A 99 15.56 23.15 -17.87
CA ARG A 99 16.87 23.81 -17.89
C ARG A 99 17.75 23.31 -19.02
#